data_AF-A0A950TAY0-F1
#
_entry.id   AF-A0A950TAY0-F1
#
_cell.length_a   1.000
_cell.length_b   1.000
_cell.length_c   1.000
_cell.angle_alpha   90.00
_cell.angle_beta   90.00
_cell.angle_gamma   90.00
#
_symmetry.space_group_name_H-M   'P 1'
#
loop_
_entity.id
_entity.type
_entity.pdbx_description
1 polymer ?
#
loop_
_entity_poly.entity_id
_entity_poly.type
_entity_poly.pdbx_seq_one_letter_code
_entity_poly.pdbx_strand_id
1 'polypeptide(L)'
;RDAIRSADEVLIGQRLITGAVEANNLFIVYPSAQEGCNEIFLIRHGRLVQQRCIAHQPEEMEQTVRELLELAGTLGEPPSIVGKAEVDQINIISRWIHRHSNDRAFFPFQPALTDENERLSLLQRMWADVDAVRTLPIILESEDEEEMDC
;
A
#
# COMPACT_ATOMS: atom_id res chain seq x y z
N ARG A 1 7.14 -13.62 -33.59
CA ARG A 1 5.68 -13.76 -33.85
C ARG A 1 4.99 -13.50 -32.51
N ASP A 2 5.23 -12.30 -31.94
CA ASP A 2 5.11 -12.01 -30.49
C ASP A 2 4.16 -10.85 -30.19
N ALA A 3 3.46 -10.34 -31.19
CA ALA A 3 2.60 -9.16 -31.08
C ALA A 3 1.25 -9.42 -30.38
N ILE A 4 0.90 -10.68 -30.11
CA ILE A 4 -0.43 -11.04 -29.56
C ILE A 4 -0.40 -11.18 -28.03
N ARG A 5 0.74 -11.56 -27.42
CA ARG A 5 0.87 -11.58 -25.94
C ARG A 5 0.93 -10.19 -25.32
N SER A 6 1.50 -9.22 -26.04
CA SER A 6 1.57 -7.82 -25.60
C SER A 6 0.18 -7.16 -25.56
N ALA A 7 -0.76 -7.58 -26.40
CA ALA A 7 -2.10 -7.01 -26.40
C ALA A 7 -2.93 -7.43 -25.17
N ASP A 8 -2.76 -8.67 -24.68
CA ASP A 8 -3.45 -9.15 -23.47
C ASP A 8 -2.90 -8.51 -22.19
N GLU A 9 -1.59 -8.26 -22.11
CA GLU A 9 -0.99 -7.50 -21.00
C GLU A 9 -1.41 -6.01 -21.03
N VAL A 10 -1.54 -5.42 -22.21
CA VAL A 10 -2.07 -4.06 -22.39
C VAL A 10 -3.57 -4.00 -22.08
N LEU A 11 -4.33 -5.07 -22.29
CA LEU A 11 -5.77 -5.12 -22.00
C LEU A 11 -6.09 -5.37 -20.53
N ILE A 12 -5.24 -6.09 -19.79
CA ILE A 12 -5.28 -6.08 -18.31
C ILE A 12 -4.88 -4.68 -17.81
N GLY A 13 -3.93 -4.04 -18.48
CA GLY A 13 -3.58 -2.62 -18.27
C GLY A 13 -4.69 -1.63 -18.61
N GLN A 14 -5.64 -1.96 -19.49
CA GLN A 14 -6.79 -1.10 -19.85
C GLN A 14 -8.09 -1.44 -19.11
N ARG A 15 -8.17 -2.56 -18.39
CA ARG A 15 -9.33 -2.90 -17.53
C ARG A 15 -9.09 -2.74 -16.04
N LEU A 16 -7.91 -2.26 -15.65
CA LEU A 16 -7.66 -1.65 -14.34
C LEU A 16 -7.85 -0.12 -14.37
N ILE A 17 -8.42 0.45 -15.45
CA ILE A 17 -8.49 1.91 -15.70
C ILE A 17 -9.75 2.62 -15.19
N THR A 18 -10.81 1.96 -14.67
CA THR A 18 -12.09 2.69 -14.47
C THR A 18 -12.82 2.42 -13.15
N GLY A 19 -12.11 2.35 -12.02
CA GLY A 19 -12.82 2.50 -10.74
C GLY A 19 -11.98 2.34 -9.48
N ALA A 20 -11.05 1.37 -9.46
CA ALA A 20 -10.14 1.19 -8.33
C ALA A 20 -8.91 2.12 -8.40
N VAL A 21 -8.53 2.53 -9.61
CA VAL A 21 -7.45 3.48 -9.93
C VAL A 21 -7.88 4.95 -9.85
N GLU A 22 -9.18 5.25 -9.76
CA GLU A 22 -9.64 6.65 -9.82
C GLU A 22 -9.27 7.47 -8.58
N ALA A 23 -8.79 6.85 -7.50
CA ALA A 23 -8.22 7.61 -6.40
C ALA A 23 -7.09 6.94 -5.58
N ASN A 24 -6.67 5.70 -5.81
CA ASN A 24 -5.54 5.09 -5.07
C ASN A 24 -5.62 5.32 -3.54
N ASN A 25 -6.76 4.97 -2.94
CA ASN A 25 -7.02 5.20 -1.52
C ASN A 25 -6.70 3.94 -0.73
N LEU A 26 -5.45 3.85 -0.26
CA LEU A 26 -4.96 2.67 0.43
C LEU A 26 -3.97 3.04 1.54
N PHE A 27 -3.85 2.13 2.50
CA PHE A 27 -2.72 2.08 3.42
C PHE A 27 -1.64 1.16 2.85
N ILE A 28 -0.39 1.55 3.05
CA ILE A 28 0.78 0.67 2.89
C ILE A 28 1.36 0.49 4.28
N VAL A 29 1.63 -0.75 4.70
CA VAL A 29 2.18 -1.04 6.02
C VAL A 29 3.40 -1.94 5.92
N TYR A 30 4.52 -1.52 6.51
CA TYR A 30 5.75 -2.30 6.59
C TYR A 30 6.35 -2.28 8.00
N PRO A 31 7.21 -3.25 8.35
CA PRO A 31 8.12 -3.09 9.47
C PRO A 31 8.92 -1.79 9.34
N SER A 32 9.04 -1.04 10.44
CA SER A 32 9.90 0.16 10.48
C SER A 32 11.36 -0.24 10.63
N ALA A 33 12.26 0.67 10.27
CA ALA A 33 13.67 0.58 10.65
C ALA A 33 13.86 0.69 12.17
N GLN A 34 12.89 1.27 12.89
CA GLN A 34 12.87 1.24 14.34
C GLN A 34 12.37 -0.11 14.85
N GLU A 35 13.17 -0.74 15.71
CA GLU A 35 12.87 -2.05 16.26
C GLU A 35 11.51 -2.06 16.98
N GLY A 36 10.73 -3.11 16.74
CA GLY A 36 9.39 -3.23 17.34
C GLY A 36 8.34 -2.27 16.76
N CYS A 37 8.63 -1.51 15.70
CA CYS A 37 7.69 -0.57 15.09
C CYS A 37 7.23 -0.99 13.69
N ASN A 38 6.12 -0.39 13.23
CA ASN A 38 5.62 -0.44 11.86
C ASN A 38 5.52 0.98 11.29
N GLU A 39 5.74 1.13 9.98
CA GLU A 39 5.42 2.34 9.22
C GLU A 39 4.07 2.17 8.52
N ILE A 40 3.17 3.14 8.69
CA ILE A 40 1.90 3.23 7.98
C ILE A 40 1.94 4.46 7.08
N PHE A 41 1.72 4.22 5.78
CA PHE A 41 1.59 5.27 4.77
C PHE A 41 0.14 5.40 4.35
N LEU A 42 -0.46 6.58 4.55
CA LEU A 42 -1.77 6.92 4.03
C LEU A 42 -1.62 7.47 2.61
N ILE A 43 -2.09 6.70 1.63
CA ILE A 43 -2.21 7.15 0.25
C ILE A 43 -3.66 7.56 -0.01
N ARG A 44 -3.86 8.79 -0.47
CA ARG A 44 -5.17 9.32 -0.87
C ARG A 44 -5.03 10.04 -2.19
N HIS A 45 -5.95 9.81 -3.12
CA HIS A 45 -5.94 10.41 -4.46
C HIS A 45 -4.60 10.19 -5.19
N GLY A 46 -3.93 9.07 -4.92
CA GLY A 46 -2.63 8.68 -5.49
C GLY A 46 -1.42 9.39 -4.89
N ARG A 47 -1.57 10.02 -3.73
CA ARG A 47 -0.52 10.82 -3.09
C ARG A 47 -0.30 10.37 -1.66
N LEU A 48 0.93 10.45 -1.21
CA LEU A 48 1.24 10.28 0.20
C LEU A 48 0.72 11.49 0.98
N VAL A 49 -0.26 11.25 1.84
CA VAL A 49 -0.83 12.28 2.72
C VAL A 49 -0.09 12.31 4.04
N GLN A 50 0.13 11.15 4.64
CA GLN A 50 0.69 11.04 5.98
C GLN A 50 1.50 9.75 6.10
N GLN A 51 2.59 9.84 6.85
CA GLN A 51 3.34 8.69 7.34
C GLN A 51 3.32 8.69 8.88
N ARG A 52 3.15 7.52 9.48
CA ARG A 52 3.21 7.30 10.93
C ARG A 52 4.08 6.09 11.23
N CYS A 53 5.05 6.26 12.13
CA CYS A 53 5.75 5.17 12.77
C CYS A 53 5.06 4.87 14.10
N ILE A 54 4.64 3.62 14.30
CA ILE A 54 3.88 3.18 15.47
C ILE A 54 4.52 1.93 16.09
N ALA A 55 4.33 1.71 17.39
CA ALA A 55 4.70 0.43 17.99
C ALA A 55 3.86 -0.70 17.37
N HIS A 56 4.44 -1.88 17.21
CA HIS A 56 3.75 -3.08 16.75
C HIS A 56 2.88 -3.65 17.87
N GLN A 57 1.77 -2.96 18.15
CA GLN A 57 0.76 -3.35 19.13
C GLN A 57 -0.64 -3.19 18.52
N PRO A 58 -1.60 -4.09 18.81
CA PRO A 58 -2.94 -4.02 18.23
C PRO A 58 -3.63 -2.67 18.49
N GLU A 59 -3.55 -2.17 19.71
CA GLU A 59 -4.23 -0.93 20.14
C GLU A 59 -3.65 0.30 19.43
N GLU A 60 -2.33 0.36 19.28
CA GLU A 60 -1.63 1.45 18.58
C GLU A 60 -1.97 1.47 17.08
N MET A 61 -2.05 0.29 16.46
CA MET A 61 -2.47 0.17 15.06
C MET A 61 -3.93 0.57 14.90
N GLU A 62 -4.82 0.10 15.78
CA GLU A 62 -6.23 0.45 15.72
C GLU A 62 -6.45 1.96 15.84
N GLN A 63 -5.88 2.57 16.88
CA GLN A 63 -6.01 4.00 17.13
C GLN A 63 -5.48 4.81 15.94
N THR A 64 -4.29 4.47 15.44
CA THR A 64 -3.67 5.18 14.32
C THR A 64 -4.47 5.05 13.04
N VAL A 65 -4.98 3.86 12.70
CA VAL A 65 -5.77 3.66 11.50
C VAL A 65 -7.10 4.42 11.59
N ARG A 66 -7.74 4.47 12.78
CA ARG A 66 -8.94 5.29 12.99
C ARG A 66 -8.66 6.77 12.73
N GLU A 67 -7.60 7.33 13.33
CA GLU A 67 -7.20 8.73 13.10
C GLU A 67 -6.88 9.03 11.64
N LEU A 68 -6.20 8.10 10.96
CA LEU A 68 -5.86 8.27 9.54
C LEU A 68 -7.09 8.18 8.63
N LEU A 69 -8.09 7.36 8.98
CA LEU A 69 -9.37 7.30 8.27
C LEU A 69 -10.19 8.56 8.48
N GLU A 70 -10.21 9.10 9.71
CA GLU A 70 -10.82 10.41 9.99
C GLU A 70 -10.16 11.50 9.16
N LEU A 71 -8.82 11.58 9.16
CA LEU A 71 -8.06 12.49 8.31
C LEU A 71 -8.43 12.31 6.83
N ALA A 72 -8.42 11.08 6.32
CA ALA A 72 -8.77 10.78 4.94
C ALA A 72 -10.19 11.23 4.57
N GLY A 73 -11.14 11.11 5.51
CA GLY A 73 -12.51 11.60 5.35
C GLY A 73 -12.60 13.12 5.18
N THR A 74 -11.70 13.88 5.82
CA THR A 74 -11.68 15.35 5.69
C THR A 74 -11.15 15.85 4.34
N LEU A 75 -10.39 15.02 3.62
CA LEU A 75 -9.71 15.41 2.37
C LEU A 75 -10.60 15.37 1.13
N GLY A 76 -11.85 14.90 1.26
CA GLY A 76 -12.87 15.02 0.21
C GLY A 76 -12.50 14.39 -1.14
N GLU A 77 -12.89 15.08 -2.22
CA GLU A 77 -12.71 14.67 -3.61
C GLU A 77 -11.29 14.91 -4.14
N PRO A 78 -10.84 14.17 -5.16
CA PRO A 78 -9.55 14.41 -5.78
C PRO A 78 -9.48 15.80 -6.42
N PRO A 79 -8.32 16.48 -6.39
CA PRO A 79 -8.16 17.78 -7.02
C PRO A 79 -8.30 17.69 -8.54
N SER A 80 -8.96 18.68 -9.14
CA SER A 80 -9.24 18.75 -10.57
C SER A 80 -8.03 19.10 -11.44
N ILE A 81 -6.97 19.63 -10.84
CA ILE A 81 -5.70 19.97 -11.50
C ILE A 81 -4.57 19.29 -10.74
N VAL A 82 -3.78 18.50 -11.45
CA VAL A 82 -2.63 17.77 -10.91
C VAL A 82 -1.35 18.38 -11.47
N GLY A 83 -0.48 18.87 -10.58
CA GLY A 83 0.83 19.42 -10.93
C GLY A 83 1.86 18.34 -11.25
N LYS A 84 2.96 18.71 -11.92
CA LYS A 84 3.99 17.76 -12.38
C LYS A 84 4.57 16.87 -11.25
N ALA A 85 4.84 17.44 -10.07
CA ALA A 85 5.35 16.68 -8.93
C ALA A 85 4.36 15.63 -8.42
N GLU A 86 3.06 15.92 -8.50
CA GLU A 86 2.00 15.00 -8.08
C GLU A 86 1.82 13.87 -9.11
N VAL A 87 1.96 14.18 -10.40
CA VAL A 87 2.03 13.16 -11.46
C VAL A 87 3.19 12.20 -11.23
N ASP A 88 4.37 12.71 -10.85
CA ASP A 88 5.52 11.86 -10.55
C ASP A 88 5.28 10.95 -9.35
N GLN A 89 4.67 11.46 -8.27
CA GLN A 89 4.29 10.65 -7.11
C GLN A 89 3.29 9.55 -7.48
N ILE A 90 2.23 9.90 -8.21
CA ILE A 90 1.25 8.93 -8.70
C ILE A 90 1.95 7.85 -9.53
N ASN A 91 2.83 8.24 -10.45
CA ASN A 91 3.57 7.30 -11.30
C ASN A 91 4.54 6.40 -10.52
N ILE A 92 5.17 6.91 -9.46
CA ILE A 92 6.05 6.10 -8.59
C ILE A 92 5.21 5.10 -7.80
N ILE A 93 4.16 5.57 -7.14
CA ILE A 93 3.26 4.75 -6.31
C ILE A 93 2.58 3.68 -7.17
N SER A 94 2.02 4.05 -8.32
CA SER A 94 1.35 3.11 -9.23
C SER A 94 2.32 2.04 -9.74
N ARG A 95 3.53 2.41 -10.18
CA ARG A 95 4.54 1.42 -10.61
C ARG A 95 4.96 0.49 -9.47
N TRP A 96 5.07 1.04 -8.26
CA TRP A 96 5.44 0.26 -7.09
C TRP A 96 4.33 -0.72 -6.68
N ILE A 97 3.07 -0.28 -6.65
CA ILE A 97 1.89 -1.16 -6.43
C ILE A 97 1.82 -2.26 -7.49
N HIS A 98 2.01 -1.93 -8.77
CA HIS A 98 1.92 -2.92 -9.85
C HIS A 98 3.01 -3.99 -9.75
N ARG A 99 4.21 -3.62 -9.28
CA ARG A 99 5.32 -4.56 -9.09
C ARG A 99 5.15 -5.43 -7.86
N HIS A 100 4.45 -4.96 -6.83
CA HIS A 100 4.29 -5.62 -5.53
C HIS A 100 2.84 -5.98 -5.23
N SER A 101 1.98 -6.14 -6.24
CA SER A 101 0.53 -6.32 -6.05
C SER A 101 0.13 -7.58 -5.28
N ASN A 102 1.05 -8.55 -5.17
CA ASN A 102 0.87 -9.78 -4.40
C ASN A 102 1.39 -9.66 -2.96
N ASP A 103 2.00 -8.54 -2.59
CA ASP A 103 2.47 -8.29 -1.23
C ASP A 103 1.28 -8.00 -0.32
N ARG A 104 1.32 -8.53 0.90
CA ARG A 104 0.23 -8.39 1.89
C ARG A 104 0.28 -7.04 2.63
N ALA A 105 1.08 -6.10 2.13
CA ALA A 105 1.28 -4.78 2.72
C ALA A 105 0.25 -3.72 2.28
N PHE A 106 -0.62 -4.02 1.31
CA PHE A 106 -1.53 -3.06 0.68
C PHE A 106 -2.98 -3.24 1.12
N PHE A 107 -3.56 -2.17 1.68
CA PHE A 107 -4.91 -2.22 2.24
C PHE A 107 -5.79 -1.09 1.71
N PRO A 108 -6.62 -1.37 0.68
CA PRO A 108 -7.62 -0.41 0.22
C PRO A 108 -8.61 -0.06 1.34
N PHE A 109 -8.92 1.22 1.50
CA PHE A 109 -9.75 1.69 2.62
C PHE A 109 -11.03 2.43 2.20
N GLN A 110 -11.30 2.58 0.90
CA GLN A 110 -12.45 3.38 0.43
C GLN A 110 -13.80 2.98 1.08
N PRO A 111 -14.16 1.69 1.23
CA PRO A 111 -15.40 1.29 1.92
C PRO A 111 -15.42 1.65 3.41
N ALA A 112 -14.26 1.59 4.07
CA ALA A 112 -14.09 1.86 5.51
C ALA A 112 -14.30 3.33 5.91
N LEU A 113 -14.33 4.24 4.93
CA LEU A 113 -14.67 5.65 5.19
C LEU A 113 -16.14 5.83 5.55
N THR A 114 -17.03 5.00 5.02
CA THR A 114 -18.49 5.16 5.13
C THR A 114 -19.17 4.06 5.92
N ASP A 115 -18.56 2.88 6.02
CA ASP A 115 -19.14 1.72 6.71
C ASP A 115 -18.24 1.26 7.87
N GLU A 116 -18.83 1.14 9.07
CA GLU A 116 -18.11 0.73 10.28
C GLU A 116 -17.70 -0.76 10.25
N ASN A 117 -18.51 -1.63 9.65
CA ASN A 117 -18.17 -3.05 9.53
C ASN A 117 -16.98 -3.24 8.57
N GLU A 118 -16.95 -2.48 7.48
CA GLU A 118 -15.81 -2.46 6.56
C GLU A 118 -14.56 -1.91 7.26
N ARG A 119 -14.72 -0.91 8.14
CA ARG A 119 -13.62 -0.38 8.95
C ARG A 119 -13.05 -1.42 9.90
N LEU A 120 -13.91 -2.14 10.63
CA LEU A 120 -13.47 -3.22 11.53
C LEU A 120 -12.80 -4.35 10.75
N SER A 121 -13.35 -4.73 9.59
CA SER A 121 -12.78 -5.76 8.72
C SER A 121 -11.40 -5.36 8.17
N LEU A 122 -11.23 -4.08 7.81
CA LEU A 122 -9.95 -3.51 7.39
C LEU A 122 -8.91 -3.61 8.50
N LEU A 123 -9.26 -3.17 9.72
CA LEU A 123 -8.38 -3.21 10.89
C LEU A 123 -7.91 -4.63 11.21
N GLN A 124 -8.84 -5.58 11.27
CA GLN A 124 -8.54 -6.98 11.56
C GLN A 124 -7.60 -7.58 10.51
N ARG A 125 -7.86 -7.30 9.22
CA ARG A 125 -7.03 -7.77 8.13
C ARG A 125 -5.63 -7.16 8.16
N MET A 126 -5.53 -5.84 8.38
CA MET A 126 -4.25 -5.13 8.51
C MET A 126 -3.38 -5.74 9.61
N TRP A 127 -3.96 -5.94 10.80
CA TRP A 127 -3.22 -6.53 11.91
C TRP A 127 -2.76 -7.96 11.59
N ALA A 128 -3.68 -8.82 11.14
CA ALA A 128 -3.38 -10.23 10.88
C ALA A 128 -2.29 -10.41 9.82
N ASP A 129 -2.32 -9.64 8.74
CA ASP A 129 -1.32 -9.73 7.67
C ASP A 129 0.05 -9.19 8.11
N VAL A 130 0.10 -8.08 8.85
CA VAL A 130 1.35 -7.47 9.31
C VAL A 130 2.02 -8.32 10.42
N ASP A 131 1.22 -8.88 11.33
CA ASP A 131 1.69 -9.80 12.37
C ASP A 131 2.23 -11.10 11.77
N ALA A 132 1.51 -11.65 10.78
CA ALA A 132 1.96 -12.84 10.04
C ALA A 132 3.32 -12.62 9.36
N VAL A 133 3.56 -11.44 8.76
CA VAL A 133 4.85 -11.14 8.12
C VAL A 133 5.98 -11.00 9.15
N ARG A 134 5.72 -10.39 10.32
CA ARG A 134 6.73 -10.25 11.38
C ARG A 134 7.10 -11.58 12.06
N THR A 135 6.20 -12.54 12.04
CA THR A 135 6.42 -13.88 12.61
C THR A 135 7.05 -14.86 11.61
N LEU A 136 7.18 -14.48 10.34
CA LEU A 136 7.98 -15.24 9.39
C LEU A 136 9.45 -15.21 9.80
N PRO A 137 10.13 -16.36 9.86
CA PRO A 137 11.56 -16.39 10.08
C PRO A 137 12.23 -15.57 8.97
N ILE A 138 13.09 -14.63 9.36
CA ILE A 138 13.97 -13.93 8.41
C ILE A 138 14.88 -15.01 7.84
N ILE A 139 14.52 -15.56 6.67
CA ILE A 139 15.47 -16.29 5.84
C ILE A 139 16.39 -15.19 5.31
N LEU A 140 17.52 -15.00 5.99
CA LEU A 140 18.64 -14.26 5.42
C LEU A 140 19.09 -15.10 4.22
N GLU A 141 18.55 -14.80 3.04
CA GLU A 141 19.24 -15.13 1.79
C GLU A 141 20.54 -14.35 1.85
N SER A 142 21.58 -15.05 2.31
CA SER A 142 22.96 -14.64 2.18
C SER A 142 23.24 -14.70 0.69
N GLU A 143 23.14 -13.55 0.01
CA GLU A 143 23.87 -13.33 -1.24
C GLU A 143 25.37 -13.19 -0.91
N ASP A 144 25.95 -14.24 -0.34
CA ASP A 144 27.38 -14.47 -0.21
C ASP A 144 27.64 -15.88 -0.77
N GLU A 145 27.54 -16.02 -2.09
CA GLU A 145 28.30 -17.04 -2.80
C GLU A 145 29.17 -16.35 -3.85
N GLU A 146 30.44 -16.26 -3.47
CA GLU A 146 31.61 -16.02 -4.29
C GLU A 146 31.53 -16.79 -5.62
N GLU A 147 31.57 -16.09 -6.75
CA GLU A 147 32.27 -16.62 -7.94
C GLU A 147 33.58 -15.85 -8.09
N MET A 148 34.52 -16.27 -7.26
CA MET A 148 35.92 -16.28 -7.59
C MET A 148 36.10 -17.40 -8.62
N ASP A 149 36.27 -17.06 -9.91
CA ASP A 149 36.77 -18.03 -10.88
C ASP A 149 37.78 -17.38 -11.84
N CYS A 150 39.05 -17.69 -11.54
CA CYS A 150 40.28 -17.78 -12.34
C CYS A 150 40.58 -16.74 -13.44
#